data_AF-A0A6N6RJX7-F1
#
_entry.id   AF-A0A6N6RJX7-F1
#
_cell.length_a   1.000
_cell.length_b   1.000
_cell.length_c   1.000
_cell.angle_alpha   90.00
_cell.angle_beta   90.00
_cell.angle_gamma   90.00
#
_symmetry.space_group_name_H-M   'P 1'
#
loop_
_entity.id
_entity.type
_entity.pdbx_description
1 polymer ?
#
loop_
_entity_poly.entity_id
_entity_poly.type
_entity_poly.pdbx_seq_one_letter_code
_entity_poly.pdbx_strand_id
1 'polypeptide(L)'
;MKMPRRMQRLSWVQFFSWFGLFTMWAFTTPSIAQNNYDTNISEVEYNRVLAEIDKMDELGMVSEEDREDFEKMRSSLLETSPKDGMYFIQNKPATMLSQNMILNDRDLFASLSELRTAQPNLFTQEMTEEFKKAEGKLNDEEFVLNSSLSTFLAEHSNDADISFVARLKAVAKNHQKAGDMTGLLFTIYNFVALIFAFLLNTLAKRTSRKFVHFFALLLGGLGLISMMLIKDPGLLWISMVGIGVAWASILAMPYALLIDSLPLNKMGIYMGIFNFFIVIPQIINGLMSGAVIQDIFGNYSIYYVALGGALMLLASLLTLRIREPLFRSPSEPETAAAV
;
A
#
# COMPACT_ATOMS: atom_id res chain seq x y z
N MET A 1 -7.82 29.24 -25.61
CA MET A 1 -7.04 29.63 -24.40
C MET A 1 -5.71 28.88 -24.45
N LYS A 2 -4.56 29.55 -24.57
CA LYS A 2 -3.25 28.90 -24.69
C LYS A 2 -2.59 28.84 -23.32
N MET A 3 -2.41 27.63 -22.79
CA MET A 3 -1.81 27.40 -21.48
C MET A 3 -0.35 27.90 -21.44
N PRO A 4 0.07 28.65 -20.40
CA PRO A 4 1.45 29.11 -20.26
C PRO A 4 2.44 27.94 -20.27
N ARG A 5 3.61 28.13 -20.90
CA ARG A 5 4.64 27.07 -21.00
C ARG A 5 5.10 26.55 -19.62
N ARG A 6 5.16 27.41 -18.60
CA ARG A 6 5.49 27.00 -17.21
C ARG A 6 4.45 26.04 -16.66
N MET A 7 3.17 26.41 -16.79
CA MET A 7 2.04 25.58 -16.37
C MET A 7 2.05 24.23 -17.09
N GLN A 8 2.26 24.20 -18.41
CA GLN A 8 2.33 22.94 -19.18
C GLN A 8 3.40 21.97 -18.64
N ARG A 9 4.58 22.49 -18.28
CA ARG A 9 5.67 21.68 -17.73
C ARG A 9 5.35 21.17 -16.34
N LEU A 10 4.81 22.04 -15.47
CA LEU A 10 4.39 21.65 -14.13
C LEU A 10 3.25 20.63 -14.15
N SER A 11 2.35 20.72 -15.11
CA SER A 11 1.24 19.76 -15.26
C SER A 11 1.72 18.34 -15.46
N TRP A 12 2.77 18.12 -16.25
CA TRP A 12 3.38 16.79 -16.38
C TRP A 12 4.09 16.34 -15.11
N VAL A 13 4.73 17.26 -14.38
CA VAL A 13 5.31 16.95 -13.06
C VAL A 13 4.22 16.47 -12.11
N GLN A 14 3.10 17.20 -12.02
CA GLN A 14 1.95 16.82 -11.20
C GLN A 14 1.38 15.46 -11.61
N PHE A 15 1.18 15.25 -12.91
CA PHE A 15 0.64 13.99 -13.43
C PHE A 15 1.43 12.79 -12.93
N PHE A 16 2.74 12.80 -13.12
CA PHE A 16 3.59 11.67 -12.74
C PHE A 16 3.82 11.57 -11.23
N SER A 17 3.92 12.69 -10.50
CA SER A 17 4.05 12.65 -9.04
C SER A 17 2.79 12.13 -8.35
N TRP A 18 1.61 12.57 -8.80
CA TRP A 18 0.34 12.09 -8.25
C TRP A 18 0.04 10.67 -8.66
N PHE A 19 0.40 10.25 -9.88
CA PHE A 19 0.30 8.85 -10.27
C PHE A 19 1.01 7.96 -9.25
N GLY A 20 2.26 8.27 -8.89
CA GLY A 20 3.03 7.50 -7.90
C GLY A 20 2.44 7.54 -6.48
N LEU A 21 1.81 8.65 -6.07
CA LEU A 21 1.12 8.69 -4.77
C LEU A 21 -0.16 7.86 -4.75
N PHE A 22 -0.93 7.84 -5.85
CA PHE A 22 -2.12 7.02 -5.93
C PHE A 22 -1.81 5.53 -5.96
N THR A 23 -0.70 5.10 -6.61
CA THR A 23 -0.26 3.71 -6.51
C THR A 23 0.05 3.34 -5.06
N MET A 24 0.72 4.22 -4.31
CA MET A 24 1.00 3.97 -2.90
C MET A 24 -0.28 3.88 -2.06
N TRP A 25 -1.18 4.86 -2.12
CA TRP A 25 -2.38 4.84 -1.26
C TRP A 25 -3.30 3.66 -1.53
N ALA A 26 -3.43 3.26 -2.79
CA ALA A 26 -4.27 2.13 -3.16
C ALA A 26 -3.61 0.78 -2.83
N PHE A 27 -2.28 0.67 -2.96
CA PHE A 27 -1.61 -0.63 -2.99
C PHE A 27 -0.60 -0.87 -1.87
N THR A 28 -0.38 0.05 -0.93
CA THR A 28 0.57 -0.16 0.17
C THR A 28 0.22 -1.39 1.01
N THR A 29 -1.02 -1.52 1.48
CA THR A 29 -1.47 -2.66 2.28
C THR A 29 -1.27 -4.01 1.59
N PRO A 30 -1.80 -4.24 0.36
CA PRO A 30 -1.59 -5.52 -0.31
C PRO A 30 -0.12 -5.76 -0.66
N SER A 31 0.65 -4.71 -0.98
CA SER A 31 2.08 -4.84 -1.27
C SER A 31 2.88 -5.31 -0.06
N ILE A 32 2.62 -4.74 1.12
CA ILE A 32 3.28 -5.12 2.37
C ILE A 32 2.81 -6.50 2.83
N ALA A 33 1.52 -6.82 2.69
CA ALA A 33 1.00 -8.14 2.99
C ALA A 33 1.74 -9.23 2.19
N GLN A 34 1.89 -9.03 0.88
CA GLN A 34 2.59 -9.95 -0.03
C GLN A 34 4.09 -10.04 0.24
N ASN A 35 4.74 -8.89 0.48
CA ASN A 35 6.20 -8.81 0.47
C ASN A 35 6.84 -8.98 1.86
N ASN A 36 6.07 -8.79 2.94
CA ASN A 36 6.60 -8.70 4.30
C ASN A 36 5.90 -9.60 5.33
N TYR A 37 4.70 -10.13 5.05
CA TYR A 37 3.88 -10.84 6.05
C TYR A 37 3.42 -12.25 5.63
N ASP A 38 4.10 -12.95 4.72
CA ASP A 38 3.78 -14.35 4.36
C ASP A 38 2.27 -14.63 4.16
N THR A 39 1.67 -13.91 3.21
CA THR A 39 0.25 -14.06 2.86
C THR A 39 0.02 -14.89 1.60
N ASN A 40 1.08 -15.48 1.05
CA ASN A 40 1.00 -16.34 -0.12
C ASN A 40 0.92 -17.80 0.31
N ILE A 41 0.09 -18.59 -0.36
CA ILE A 41 -0.08 -20.01 -0.10
C ILE A 41 0.46 -20.86 -1.26
N SER A 42 0.78 -22.11 -0.97
CA SER A 42 1.21 -23.09 -1.97
C SER A 42 0.08 -23.44 -2.94
N GLU A 43 0.44 -24.00 -4.10
CA GLU A 43 -0.53 -24.50 -5.09
C GLU A 43 -1.50 -25.54 -4.51
N VAL A 44 -1.02 -26.41 -3.60
CA VAL A 44 -1.84 -27.43 -2.95
C VAL A 44 -2.90 -26.79 -2.05
N GLU A 45 -2.49 -25.82 -1.21
CA GLU A 45 -3.40 -25.07 -0.36
C GLU A 45 -4.39 -24.25 -1.21
N TYR A 46 -3.92 -23.68 -2.31
CA TYR A 46 -4.74 -22.86 -3.19
C TYR A 46 -5.83 -23.66 -3.90
N ASN A 47 -5.50 -24.84 -4.43
CA ASN A 47 -6.50 -25.74 -5.00
C ASN A 47 -7.52 -26.20 -3.95
N ARG A 48 -7.08 -26.37 -2.70
CA ARG A 48 -7.97 -26.68 -1.59
C ARG A 48 -8.90 -25.53 -1.23
N VAL A 49 -8.41 -24.28 -1.26
CA VAL A 49 -9.24 -23.06 -1.12
C VAL A 49 -10.34 -23.05 -2.19
N LEU A 50 -10.01 -23.30 -3.45
CA LEU A 50 -11.01 -23.36 -4.52
C LEU A 50 -12.07 -24.44 -4.27
N ALA A 51 -11.65 -25.63 -3.85
CA ALA A 51 -12.57 -26.73 -3.54
C ALA A 51 -13.52 -26.40 -2.37
N GLU A 52 -13.04 -25.75 -1.31
CA GLU A 52 -13.89 -25.35 -0.18
C GLU A 52 -14.87 -24.23 -0.57
N ILE A 53 -14.45 -23.28 -1.42
CA ILE A 53 -15.35 -22.25 -1.94
C ILE A 53 -16.47 -22.87 -2.76
N ASP A 54 -16.15 -23.78 -3.68
CA ASP A 54 -17.16 -24.45 -4.50
C ASP A 54 -18.14 -25.25 -3.62
N LYS A 55 -17.64 -25.93 -2.58
CA LYS A 55 -18.47 -26.65 -1.61
C LYS A 55 -19.39 -25.71 -0.80
N MET A 56 -18.91 -24.54 -0.39
CA MET A 56 -19.74 -23.55 0.30
C MET A 56 -20.89 -23.04 -0.57
N ASP A 57 -20.62 -22.88 -1.87
CA ASP A 57 -21.64 -22.50 -2.86
C ASP A 57 -22.69 -23.61 -3.03
N GLU A 58 -22.23 -24.85 -3.25
CA GLU A 58 -23.09 -26.03 -3.41
C GLU A 58 -23.99 -26.29 -2.19
N LEU A 59 -23.48 -26.05 -0.97
CA LEU A 59 -24.22 -26.22 0.27
C LEU A 59 -25.15 -25.04 0.61
N GLY A 60 -25.19 -23.98 -0.20
CA GLY A 60 -26.03 -22.81 0.03
C GLY A 60 -25.64 -22.04 1.29
N MET A 61 -24.36 -22.05 1.67
CA MET A 61 -23.85 -21.36 2.87
C MET A 61 -23.66 -19.85 2.67
N VAL A 62 -23.81 -19.35 1.45
CA VAL A 62 -23.66 -17.94 1.09
C VAL A 62 -25.03 -17.27 1.09
N SER A 63 -25.18 -16.21 1.86
CA SER A 63 -26.42 -15.44 1.91
C SER A 63 -26.67 -14.71 0.57
N GLU A 64 -27.93 -14.39 0.25
CA GLU A 64 -28.26 -13.58 -0.93
C GLU A 64 -27.61 -12.18 -0.88
N GLU A 65 -27.42 -11.63 0.33
CA GLU A 65 -26.75 -10.34 0.53
C GLU A 65 -25.26 -10.41 0.18
N ASP A 66 -24.60 -11.53 0.50
CA ASP A 66 -23.18 -11.74 0.26
C ASP A 66 -22.85 -12.31 -1.13
N ARG A 67 -23.87 -12.64 -1.94
CA ARG A 67 -23.71 -13.38 -3.20
C ARG A 67 -22.82 -12.65 -4.21
N GLU A 68 -23.07 -11.36 -4.42
CA GLU A 68 -22.28 -10.56 -5.38
C GLU A 68 -20.81 -10.52 -5.00
N ASP A 69 -20.54 -10.38 -3.71
CA ASP A 69 -19.19 -10.32 -3.15
C ASP A 69 -18.48 -11.67 -3.20
N PHE A 70 -19.22 -12.75 -2.97
CA PHE A 70 -18.72 -14.12 -3.12
C PHE A 70 -18.33 -14.44 -4.56
N GLU A 71 -19.16 -14.08 -5.55
CA GLU A 71 -18.86 -14.31 -6.96
C GLU A 71 -17.64 -13.50 -7.44
N LYS A 72 -17.53 -12.24 -7.01
CA LYS A 72 -16.35 -11.41 -7.29
C LYS A 72 -15.08 -12.02 -6.69
N MET A 73 -15.17 -12.51 -5.47
CA MET A 73 -14.06 -13.18 -4.79
C MET A 73 -13.66 -14.47 -5.52
N ARG A 74 -14.62 -15.32 -5.87
CA ARG A 74 -14.39 -16.58 -6.59
C ARG A 74 -13.75 -16.32 -7.96
N SER A 75 -14.27 -15.35 -8.71
CA SER A 75 -13.71 -14.95 -10.00
C SER A 75 -12.27 -14.45 -9.88
N SER A 76 -12.00 -13.58 -8.90
CA SER A 76 -10.66 -13.07 -8.59
C SER A 76 -9.67 -14.19 -8.26
N LEU A 77 -10.11 -15.20 -7.50
CA LEU A 77 -9.29 -16.37 -7.22
C LEU A 77 -8.98 -17.10 -8.52
N LEU A 78 -9.97 -17.51 -9.31
CA LEU A 78 -9.76 -18.27 -10.57
C LEU A 78 -8.82 -17.58 -11.57
N GLU A 79 -8.77 -16.25 -11.55
CA GLU A 79 -7.89 -15.45 -12.41
C GLU A 79 -6.50 -15.19 -11.79
N THR A 80 -6.27 -15.60 -10.55
CA THR A 80 -4.99 -15.40 -9.85
C THR A 80 -3.91 -16.28 -10.45
N SER A 81 -2.90 -15.65 -11.05
CA SER A 81 -1.68 -16.35 -11.50
C SER A 81 -0.67 -16.51 -10.36
N PRO A 82 0.01 -17.66 -10.26
CA PRO A 82 1.08 -17.86 -9.28
C PRO A 82 2.33 -17.08 -9.65
N LYS A 83 3.15 -16.81 -8.65
CA LYS A 83 4.54 -16.36 -8.85
C LYS A 83 5.45 -17.15 -7.95
N ASP A 84 6.55 -17.64 -8.52
CA ASP A 84 7.52 -18.48 -7.81
C ASP A 84 6.85 -19.71 -7.13
N GLY A 85 5.77 -20.23 -7.74
CA GLY A 85 4.99 -21.37 -7.22
C GLY A 85 4.00 -21.03 -6.09
N MET A 86 3.85 -19.75 -5.74
CA MET A 86 3.01 -19.29 -4.64
C MET A 86 1.86 -18.40 -5.13
N TYR A 87 0.69 -18.57 -4.54
CA TYR A 87 -0.54 -17.84 -4.84
C TYR A 87 -0.83 -16.82 -3.75
N PHE A 88 -1.04 -15.56 -4.14
CA PHE A 88 -1.50 -14.55 -3.20
C PHE A 88 -3.01 -14.69 -2.94
N ILE A 89 -3.40 -14.82 -1.68
CA ILE A 89 -4.80 -14.74 -1.29
C ILE A 89 -5.09 -13.36 -0.68
N GLN A 90 -6.14 -12.71 -1.16
CA GLN A 90 -6.63 -11.45 -0.60
C GLN A 90 -7.25 -11.65 0.78
N ASN A 91 -7.28 -10.58 1.59
CA ASN A 91 -7.78 -10.63 2.97
C ASN A 91 -9.21 -11.19 3.09
N LYS A 92 -10.12 -10.81 2.18
CA LYS A 92 -11.53 -11.22 2.21
C LYS A 92 -11.70 -12.74 2.06
N PRO A 93 -11.16 -13.39 1.02
CA PRO A 93 -11.19 -14.86 0.93
C PRO A 93 -10.49 -15.56 2.09
N ALA A 94 -9.32 -15.07 2.54
CA ALA A 94 -8.64 -15.66 3.70
C ALA A 94 -9.52 -15.60 4.97
N THR A 95 -10.13 -14.45 5.24
CA THR A 95 -10.99 -14.24 6.42
C THR A 95 -12.23 -15.11 6.34
N MET A 96 -12.96 -15.07 5.22
CA MET A 96 -14.20 -15.81 5.02
C MET A 96 -14.00 -17.32 5.17
N LEU A 97 -12.95 -17.88 4.55
CA LEU A 97 -12.65 -19.30 4.67
C LEU A 97 -12.19 -19.65 6.09
N SER A 98 -11.35 -18.82 6.71
CA SER A 98 -10.85 -19.09 8.06
C SER A 98 -11.94 -19.06 9.14
N GLN A 99 -13.06 -18.38 8.88
CA GLN A 99 -14.18 -18.24 9.81
C GLN A 99 -15.30 -19.25 9.55
N ASN A 100 -15.54 -19.62 8.29
CA ASN A 100 -16.67 -20.48 7.90
C ASN A 100 -16.30 -21.96 7.72
N MET A 101 -15.02 -22.34 7.86
CA MET A 101 -14.61 -23.74 7.82
C MET A 101 -14.95 -24.48 9.13
N ILE A 102 -15.09 -25.81 9.01
CA ILE A 102 -15.66 -26.74 9.99
C ILE A 102 -14.88 -26.79 11.33
N LEU A 103 -13.58 -26.45 11.34
CA LEU A 103 -12.76 -26.42 12.56
C LEU A 103 -12.87 -25.06 13.25
N ASN A 104 -13.46 -25.06 14.44
CA ASN A 104 -13.57 -23.84 15.25
C ASN A 104 -12.24 -23.56 15.99
N ASP A 105 -12.10 -22.35 16.55
CA ASP A 105 -10.86 -21.95 17.25
C ASP A 105 -10.54 -22.82 18.47
N ARG A 106 -11.55 -23.45 19.08
CA ARG A 106 -11.37 -24.36 20.22
C ARG A 106 -10.72 -25.67 19.78
N ASP A 107 -11.08 -26.20 18.61
CA ASP A 107 -10.48 -27.41 18.05
C ASP A 107 -9.01 -27.18 17.69
N LEU A 108 -8.70 -26.00 17.12
CA LEU A 108 -7.32 -25.61 16.82
C LEU A 108 -6.50 -25.41 18.09
N PHE A 109 -7.07 -24.77 19.11
CA PHE A 109 -6.39 -24.60 20.39
C PHE A 109 -6.16 -25.93 21.12
N ALA A 110 -7.13 -26.85 21.07
CA ALA A 110 -6.97 -28.20 21.62
C ALA A 110 -5.81 -28.94 20.94
N SER A 111 -5.75 -28.88 19.61
CA SER A 111 -4.65 -29.46 18.82
C SER A 111 -3.30 -28.83 19.16
N LEU A 112 -3.25 -27.52 19.32
CA LEU A 112 -2.05 -26.80 19.76
C LEU A 112 -1.63 -27.20 21.19
N SER A 113 -2.60 -27.43 22.07
CA SER A 113 -2.37 -27.89 23.46
C SER A 113 -1.76 -29.29 23.47
N GLU A 114 -2.28 -30.21 22.65
CA GLU A 114 -1.74 -31.55 22.50
C GLU A 114 -0.30 -31.52 21.96
N LEU A 115 -0.03 -30.71 20.93
CA LEU A 115 1.32 -30.51 20.40
C LEU A 115 2.28 -29.97 21.47
N ARG A 116 1.83 -29.01 22.28
CA ARG A 116 2.65 -28.47 23.38
C ARG A 116 2.97 -29.52 24.44
N THR A 117 2.02 -30.38 24.77
CA THR A 117 2.24 -31.47 25.72
C THR A 117 3.16 -32.55 25.15
N ALA A 118 3.00 -32.88 23.87
CA ALA A 118 3.79 -33.92 23.20
C ALA A 118 5.23 -33.45 22.90
N GLN A 119 5.40 -32.18 22.51
CA GLN A 119 6.68 -31.62 22.03
C GLN A 119 6.97 -30.25 22.67
N PRO A 120 7.15 -30.17 23.99
CA PRO A 120 7.31 -28.89 24.71
C PRO A 120 8.56 -28.12 24.30
N ASN A 121 9.60 -28.80 23.84
CA ASN A 121 10.88 -28.19 23.44
C ASN A 121 10.78 -27.35 22.16
N LEU A 122 9.70 -27.50 21.37
CA LEU A 122 9.48 -26.69 20.17
C LEU A 122 8.89 -25.31 20.49
N PHE A 123 8.34 -25.13 21.68
CA PHE A 123 7.71 -23.87 22.09
C PHE A 123 8.75 -22.91 22.67
N THR A 124 8.94 -21.77 22.00
CA THR A 124 9.77 -20.69 22.54
C THR A 124 9.11 -20.08 23.78
N GLN A 125 9.88 -19.29 24.55
CA GLN A 125 9.32 -18.53 25.68
C GLN A 125 8.23 -17.56 25.21
N GLU A 126 8.44 -16.89 24.08
CA GLU A 126 7.46 -15.98 23.49
C GLU A 126 6.16 -16.70 23.13
N MET A 127 6.25 -17.83 22.41
CA MET A 127 5.08 -18.65 22.08
C MET A 127 4.38 -19.19 23.32
N THR A 128 5.12 -19.50 24.39
CA THR A 128 4.53 -19.96 25.66
C THR A 128 3.67 -18.86 26.30
N GLU A 129 4.13 -17.60 26.26
CA GLU A 129 3.36 -16.47 26.76
C GLU A 129 2.17 -16.14 25.85
N GLU A 130 2.33 -16.25 24.53
CA GLU A 130 1.23 -16.12 23.58
C GLU A 130 0.17 -17.19 23.77
N PHE A 131 0.57 -18.44 24.02
CA PHE A 131 -0.34 -19.54 24.31
C PHE A 131 -1.16 -19.27 25.57
N LYS A 132 -0.54 -18.79 26.65
CA LYS A 132 -1.27 -18.45 27.89
C LYS A 132 -2.28 -17.31 27.67
N LYS A 133 -1.91 -16.31 26.85
CA LYS A 133 -2.83 -15.21 26.48
C LYS A 133 -4.01 -15.72 25.67
N ALA A 134 -3.76 -16.66 24.76
CA ALA A 134 -4.79 -17.32 23.97
C ALA A 134 -5.72 -18.17 24.88
N GLU A 135 -5.16 -18.97 25.78
CA GLU A 135 -5.90 -19.77 26.75
C GLU A 135 -6.88 -18.93 27.59
N GLY A 136 -6.44 -17.76 28.05
CA GLY A 136 -7.29 -16.84 28.82
C GLY A 136 -8.47 -16.24 28.05
N LYS A 137 -8.48 -16.34 26.72
CA LYS A 137 -9.50 -15.78 25.83
C LYS A 137 -10.43 -16.82 25.20
N LEU A 138 -10.27 -18.11 25.53
CA LEU A 138 -11.05 -19.21 24.93
C LEU A 138 -12.58 -19.08 25.12
N ASN A 139 -13.02 -18.35 26.14
CA ASN A 139 -14.43 -18.13 26.44
C ASN A 139 -14.99 -16.85 25.81
N ASP A 140 -14.11 -15.98 25.30
CA ASP A 140 -14.50 -14.81 24.52
C ASP A 140 -14.67 -15.32 23.09
N GLU A 141 -15.80 -15.07 22.42
CA GLU A 141 -16.10 -15.52 21.05
C GLU A 141 -15.16 -14.92 19.97
N GLU A 142 -13.99 -14.43 20.36
CA GLU A 142 -12.99 -13.75 19.56
C GLU A 142 -11.72 -14.60 19.38
N PHE A 143 -11.49 -15.01 18.14
CA PHE A 143 -10.23 -15.44 17.53
C PHE A 143 -9.01 -15.61 18.46
N VAL A 144 -8.80 -16.84 18.92
CA VAL A 144 -7.89 -17.17 20.03
C VAL A 144 -6.41 -17.22 19.61
N LEU A 145 -6.12 -17.69 18.39
CA LEU A 145 -4.74 -17.85 17.90
C LEU A 145 -4.27 -16.60 17.13
N ASN A 146 -3.08 -16.11 17.51
CA ASN A 146 -2.37 -15.09 16.74
C ASN A 146 -1.67 -15.73 15.52
N SER A 147 -1.04 -14.92 14.65
CA SER A 147 -0.40 -15.51 13.46
C SER A 147 0.82 -16.39 13.75
N SER A 148 1.52 -16.16 14.87
CA SER A 148 2.67 -16.99 15.30
C SER A 148 2.22 -18.41 15.66
N LEU A 149 1.26 -18.55 16.58
CA LEU A 149 0.70 -19.83 16.99
C LEU A 149 -0.04 -20.53 15.84
N SER A 150 -0.73 -19.78 14.98
CA SER A 150 -1.41 -20.33 13.81
C SER A 150 -0.41 -20.90 12.79
N THR A 151 0.70 -20.18 12.53
CA THR A 151 1.76 -20.66 11.64
C THR A 151 2.43 -21.90 12.22
N PHE A 152 2.74 -21.88 13.53
CA PHE A 152 3.35 -23.02 14.20
C PHE A 152 2.45 -24.27 14.13
N LEU A 153 1.16 -24.13 14.40
CA LEU A 153 0.19 -25.22 14.31
C LEU A 153 0.10 -25.75 12.87
N ALA A 154 0.14 -24.86 11.87
CA ALA A 154 0.11 -25.23 10.47
C ALA A 154 1.32 -26.07 10.04
N GLU A 155 2.49 -25.79 10.61
CA GLU A 155 3.75 -26.48 10.25
C GLU A 155 3.97 -27.81 11.00
N HIS A 156 3.41 -27.95 12.20
CA HIS A 156 3.73 -29.06 13.11
C HIS A 156 2.55 -30.03 13.35
N SER A 157 1.35 -29.69 12.88
CA SER A 157 0.22 -30.63 12.94
C SER A 157 0.40 -31.75 11.92
N ASN A 158 0.11 -32.99 12.34
CA ASN A 158 0.05 -34.15 11.44
C ASN A 158 -1.30 -34.27 10.73
N ASP A 159 -2.30 -33.49 11.16
CA ASP A 159 -3.63 -33.47 10.57
C ASP A 159 -3.68 -32.40 9.47
N ALA A 160 -4.02 -32.84 8.26
CA ALA A 160 -4.05 -31.98 7.08
C ALA A 160 -5.14 -30.90 7.15
N ASP A 161 -6.26 -31.16 7.83
CA ASP A 161 -7.36 -30.21 7.97
C ASP A 161 -6.99 -29.14 8.98
N ILE A 162 -6.45 -29.54 10.14
CA ILE A 162 -5.93 -28.61 11.14
C ILE A 162 -4.82 -27.73 10.54
N SER A 163 -3.89 -28.33 9.79
CA SER A 163 -2.78 -27.60 9.18
C SER A 163 -3.28 -26.53 8.21
N PHE A 164 -4.24 -26.89 7.36
CA PHE A 164 -4.82 -25.98 6.38
C PHE A 164 -5.62 -24.84 7.01
N VAL A 165 -6.48 -25.13 7.99
CA VAL A 165 -7.27 -24.09 8.68
C VAL A 165 -6.35 -23.15 9.45
N ALA A 166 -5.34 -23.69 10.15
CA ALA A 166 -4.34 -22.90 10.86
C ALA A 166 -3.55 -21.99 9.90
N ARG A 167 -3.17 -22.50 8.72
CA ARG A 167 -2.53 -21.71 7.66
C ARG A 167 -3.41 -20.53 7.24
N LEU A 168 -4.67 -20.77 6.90
CA LEU A 168 -5.58 -19.71 6.44
C LEU A 168 -5.85 -18.66 7.51
N LYS A 169 -5.96 -19.08 8.79
CA LYS A 169 -6.03 -18.14 9.92
C LYS A 169 -4.75 -17.32 10.06
N ALA A 170 -3.58 -17.93 9.88
CA ALA A 170 -2.30 -17.20 9.88
C ALA A 170 -2.27 -16.13 8.77
N VAL A 171 -2.68 -16.49 7.54
CA VAL A 171 -2.76 -15.56 6.40
C VAL A 171 -3.71 -14.39 6.71
N ALA A 172 -4.91 -14.67 7.22
CA ALA A 172 -5.88 -13.62 7.58
C ALA A 172 -5.33 -12.67 8.66
N LYS A 173 -4.69 -13.21 9.71
CA LYS A 173 -4.04 -12.40 10.76
C LYS A 173 -2.84 -11.60 10.22
N ASN A 174 -2.11 -12.14 9.26
CA ASN A 174 -1.01 -11.45 8.60
C ASN A 174 -1.49 -10.28 7.74
N HIS A 175 -2.65 -10.39 7.07
CA HIS A 175 -3.31 -9.26 6.41
C HIS A 175 -3.68 -8.16 7.39
N GLN A 176 -4.21 -8.51 8.57
CA GLN A 176 -4.51 -7.54 9.62
C GLN A 176 -3.24 -6.80 10.07
N LYS A 177 -2.16 -7.53 10.37
CA LYS A 177 -0.85 -6.94 10.72
C LYS A 177 -0.32 -6.00 9.63
N ALA A 178 -0.47 -6.38 8.35
CA ALA A 178 -0.08 -5.52 7.23
C ALA A 178 -0.92 -4.23 7.16
N GLY A 179 -2.21 -4.31 7.45
CA GLY A 179 -3.11 -3.16 7.58
C GLY A 179 -2.68 -2.21 8.70
N ASP A 180 -2.43 -2.74 9.90
CA ASP A 180 -1.98 -1.97 11.06
C ASP A 180 -0.64 -1.28 10.78
N MET A 181 0.31 -2.02 10.19
CA MET A 181 1.60 -1.48 9.76
C MET A 181 1.44 -0.37 8.72
N THR A 182 0.52 -0.54 7.75
CA THR A 182 0.23 0.52 6.77
C THR A 182 -0.29 1.78 7.46
N GLY A 183 -1.17 1.65 8.44
CA GLY A 183 -1.64 2.77 9.27
C GLY A 183 -0.50 3.51 9.98
N LEU A 184 0.44 2.77 10.57
CA LEU A 184 1.65 3.33 11.19
C LEU A 184 2.53 4.07 10.17
N LEU A 185 2.80 3.45 9.02
CA LEU A 185 3.58 4.06 7.94
C LEU A 185 2.94 5.35 7.43
N PHE A 186 1.60 5.37 7.32
CA PHE A 186 0.85 6.55 6.92
C PHE A 186 0.94 7.68 7.94
N THR A 187 0.96 7.33 9.23
CA THR A 187 1.22 8.30 10.30
C THR A 187 2.64 8.87 10.20
N ILE A 188 3.64 8.01 9.96
CA ILE A 188 5.05 8.43 9.86
C ILE A 188 5.28 9.37 8.68
N TYR A 189 4.82 9.04 7.46
CA TYR A 189 5.09 9.92 6.32
C TYR A 189 4.38 11.28 6.49
N ASN A 190 3.17 11.31 7.07
CA ASN A 190 2.47 12.56 7.34
C ASN A 190 3.19 13.40 8.41
N PHE A 191 3.73 12.76 9.45
CA PHE A 191 4.55 13.43 10.46
C PHE A 191 5.83 14.02 9.86
N VAL A 192 6.52 13.27 9.01
CA VAL A 192 7.69 13.78 8.26
C VAL A 192 7.29 14.94 7.35
N ALA A 193 6.15 14.84 6.66
CA ALA A 193 5.64 15.90 5.81
C ALA A 193 5.36 17.19 6.61
N LEU A 194 4.76 17.07 7.79
CA LEU A 194 4.53 18.20 8.69
C LEU A 194 5.84 18.92 9.04
N ILE A 195 6.86 18.16 9.47
CA ILE A 195 8.18 18.73 9.80
C ILE A 195 8.80 19.40 8.57
N PHE A 196 8.78 18.71 7.43
CA PHE A 196 9.39 19.22 6.20
C PHE A 196 8.66 20.46 5.68
N ALA A 197 7.34 20.58 5.87
CA ALA A 197 6.56 21.75 5.45
C ALA A 197 7.06 23.05 6.09
N PHE A 198 7.52 23.04 7.35
CA PHE A 198 8.15 24.20 7.97
C PHE A 198 9.53 24.52 7.39
N LEU A 199 10.26 23.49 6.92
CA LEU A 199 11.57 23.65 6.31
C LEU A 199 11.50 24.13 4.85
N LEU A 200 10.40 23.85 4.14
CA LEU A 200 10.21 24.17 2.73
C LEU A 200 10.53 25.63 2.40
N ASN A 201 10.00 26.58 3.19
CA ASN A 201 10.21 28.01 2.97
C ASN A 201 11.69 28.41 3.17
N THR A 202 12.33 27.88 4.20
CA THR A 202 13.74 28.16 4.49
C THR A 202 14.66 27.60 3.41
N LEU A 203 14.40 26.36 2.98
CA LEU A 203 15.17 25.71 1.92
C LEU A 203 14.96 26.39 0.56
N ALA A 204 13.73 26.80 0.25
CA ALA A 204 13.42 27.50 -1.01
C ALA A 204 14.11 28.87 -1.09
N LYS A 205 14.21 29.61 0.02
CA LYS A 205 14.96 30.87 0.10
C LYS A 205 16.47 30.69 -0.07
N ARG A 206 17.03 29.58 0.43
CA ARG A 206 18.46 29.28 0.33
C ARG A 206 18.87 28.69 -1.03
N THR A 207 17.95 28.03 -1.71
CA THR A 207 18.20 27.36 -3.00
C THR A 207 17.28 27.90 -4.08
N SER A 208 16.18 27.22 -4.37
CA SER A 208 15.08 27.68 -5.23
C SER A 208 13.86 26.80 -5.02
N ARG A 209 12.64 27.29 -5.30
CA ARG A 209 11.41 26.47 -5.19
C ARG A 209 11.51 25.24 -6.09
N LYS A 210 12.07 25.41 -7.29
CA LYS A 210 12.33 24.34 -8.25
C LYS A 210 13.24 23.25 -7.67
N PHE A 211 14.38 23.64 -7.08
CA PHE A 211 15.36 22.68 -6.58
C PHE A 211 14.83 21.89 -5.37
N VAL A 212 14.13 22.58 -4.46
CA VAL A 212 13.45 21.91 -3.33
C VAL A 212 12.45 20.88 -3.83
N HIS A 213 11.64 21.23 -4.83
CA HIS A 213 10.66 20.30 -5.39
C HIS A 213 11.30 19.11 -6.11
N PHE A 214 12.34 19.36 -6.92
CA PHE A 214 13.13 18.31 -7.57
C PHE A 214 13.66 17.29 -6.56
N PHE A 215 14.33 17.78 -5.51
CA PHE A 215 14.93 16.92 -4.50
C PHE A 215 13.88 16.16 -3.69
N ALA A 216 12.76 16.81 -3.37
CA ALA A 216 11.67 16.15 -2.67
C ALA A 216 11.06 15.01 -3.48
N LEU A 217 10.78 15.22 -4.78
CA LEU A 217 10.29 14.16 -5.66
C LEU A 217 11.32 13.04 -5.88
N LEU A 218 12.61 13.37 -5.89
CA LEU A 218 13.68 12.37 -5.97
C LEU A 218 13.64 11.44 -4.76
N LEU A 219 13.55 12.01 -3.55
CA LEU A 219 13.43 11.24 -2.31
C LEU A 219 12.12 10.45 -2.24
N GLY A 220 11.01 11.01 -2.71
CA GLY A 220 9.74 10.30 -2.78
C GLY A 220 9.78 9.09 -3.71
N GLY A 221 10.32 9.28 -4.93
CA GLY A 221 10.44 8.20 -5.90
C GLY A 221 11.38 7.08 -5.42
N LEU A 222 12.51 7.44 -4.80
CA LEU A 222 13.41 6.46 -4.16
C LEU A 222 12.73 5.76 -2.98
N GLY A 223 11.95 6.48 -2.17
CA GLY A 223 11.19 5.93 -1.05
C GLY A 223 10.14 4.90 -1.50
N LEU A 224 9.42 5.18 -2.60
CA LEU A 224 8.47 4.21 -3.17
C LEU A 224 9.17 2.96 -3.72
N ILE A 225 10.31 3.12 -4.41
CA ILE A 225 11.08 1.99 -4.93
C ILE A 225 11.69 1.16 -3.79
N SER A 226 12.16 1.80 -2.71
CA SER A 226 12.78 1.09 -1.59
C SER A 226 11.82 0.18 -0.84
N MET A 227 10.50 0.43 -0.89
CA MET A 227 9.49 -0.49 -0.31
C MET A 227 9.59 -1.91 -0.90
N MET A 228 9.99 -2.07 -2.16
CA MET A 228 10.16 -3.38 -2.79
C MET A 228 11.41 -4.13 -2.25
N LEU A 229 12.42 -3.38 -1.82
CA LEU A 229 13.71 -3.93 -1.38
C LEU A 229 13.71 -4.28 0.11
N ILE A 230 12.91 -3.59 0.91
CA ILE A 230 12.85 -3.78 2.36
C ILE A 230 11.95 -4.99 2.69
N LYS A 231 12.57 -6.04 3.23
CA LYS A 231 11.88 -7.28 3.66
C LYS A 231 11.42 -7.25 5.11
N ASP A 232 12.14 -6.55 5.98
CA ASP A 232 11.73 -6.35 7.37
C ASP A 232 10.68 -5.22 7.44
N PRO A 233 9.41 -5.51 7.83
CA PRO A 233 8.39 -4.49 7.96
C PRO A 233 8.77 -3.37 8.95
N GLY A 234 9.60 -3.69 9.96
CA GLY A 234 10.09 -2.72 10.94
C GLY A 234 11.00 -1.64 10.38
N LEU A 235 11.53 -1.80 9.16
CA LEU A 235 12.39 -0.82 8.49
C LEU A 235 11.67 0.01 7.42
N LEU A 236 10.39 -0.29 7.13
CA LEU A 236 9.63 0.42 6.08
C LEU A 236 9.43 1.91 6.39
N TRP A 237 9.56 2.34 7.64
CA TRP A 237 9.52 3.76 8.01
C TRP A 237 10.59 4.58 7.29
N ILE A 238 11.72 3.98 6.90
CA ILE A 238 12.79 4.65 6.15
C ILE A 238 12.26 5.14 4.79
N SER A 239 11.49 4.30 4.09
CA SER A 239 10.81 4.67 2.84
C SER A 239 9.85 5.85 3.05
N MET A 240 9.14 5.85 4.19
CA MET A 240 8.17 6.90 4.55
C MET A 240 8.80 8.27 4.78
N VAL A 241 10.10 8.33 5.12
CA VAL A 241 10.82 9.61 5.22
C VAL A 241 10.86 10.29 3.85
N GLY A 242 11.27 9.57 2.80
CA GLY A 242 11.33 10.11 1.45
C GLY A 242 9.96 10.49 0.90
N ILE A 243 8.96 9.63 1.12
CA ILE A 243 7.57 9.86 0.72
C ILE A 243 6.98 11.09 1.43
N GLY A 244 7.22 11.24 2.73
CA GLY A 244 6.75 12.39 3.51
C GLY A 244 7.33 13.72 3.02
N VAL A 245 8.62 13.73 2.70
CA VAL A 245 9.29 14.89 2.09
C VAL A 245 8.65 15.25 0.74
N ALA A 246 8.38 14.26 -0.10
CA ALA A 246 7.70 14.45 -1.39
C ALA A 246 6.28 14.99 -1.21
N TRP A 247 5.51 14.42 -0.27
CA TRP A 247 4.14 14.82 0.02
C TRP A 247 4.02 16.29 0.39
N ALA A 248 4.85 16.76 1.34
CA ALA A 248 4.89 18.17 1.72
C ALA A 248 5.19 19.09 0.53
N SER A 249 6.12 18.66 -0.34
CA SER A 249 6.49 19.44 -1.52
C SER A 249 5.38 19.50 -2.57
N ILE A 250 4.73 18.37 -2.86
CA ILE A 250 3.64 18.26 -3.86
C ILE A 250 2.47 19.18 -3.51
N LEU A 251 2.16 19.34 -2.22
CA LEU A 251 1.09 20.21 -1.75
C LEU A 251 1.41 21.71 -1.84
N ALA A 252 2.69 22.11 -1.79
CA ALA A 252 3.07 23.51 -1.67
C ALA A 252 3.82 24.07 -2.89
N MET A 253 4.86 23.37 -3.37
CA MET A 253 5.81 23.90 -4.34
C MET A 253 5.23 24.09 -5.75
N PRO A 254 4.42 23.17 -6.30
CA PRO A 254 3.84 23.35 -7.63
C PRO A 254 2.99 24.61 -7.73
N TYR A 255 2.17 24.88 -6.72
CA TYR A 255 1.33 26.09 -6.69
C TYR A 255 2.17 27.34 -6.52
N ALA A 256 3.18 27.31 -5.65
CA ALA A 256 4.13 28.41 -5.49
C ALA A 256 4.90 28.70 -6.79
N LEU A 257 5.25 27.69 -7.59
CA LEU A 257 5.91 27.85 -8.89
C LEU A 257 4.97 28.33 -10.00
N LEU A 258 3.67 28.15 -9.83
CA LEU A 258 2.66 28.45 -10.84
C LEU A 258 2.10 29.87 -10.71
N ILE A 259 1.88 30.36 -9.49
CA ILE A 259 1.14 31.60 -9.22
C ILE A 259 1.74 32.83 -9.93
N ASP A 260 3.07 32.90 -10.04
CA ASP A 260 3.81 33.99 -10.70
C ASP A 260 3.62 34.01 -12.24
N SER A 261 2.97 33.01 -12.81
CA SER A 261 2.82 32.84 -14.27
C SER A 261 1.38 32.89 -14.77
N LEU A 262 0.43 33.12 -13.87
CA LEU A 262 -1.00 33.15 -14.19
C LEU A 262 -1.56 34.57 -14.20
N PRO A 263 -2.40 34.93 -15.19
CA PRO A 263 -3.09 36.20 -15.18
C PRO A 263 -4.09 36.25 -14.01
N LEU A 264 -4.00 37.28 -13.17
CA LEU A 264 -4.77 37.41 -11.92
C LEU A 264 -6.28 37.30 -12.14
N ASN A 265 -6.79 37.88 -13.22
CA ASN A 265 -8.22 37.87 -13.57
C ASN A 265 -8.78 36.49 -14.00
N LYS A 266 -7.92 35.49 -14.22
CA LYS A 266 -8.31 34.13 -14.63
C LYS A 266 -7.63 33.05 -13.80
N MET A 267 -7.09 33.41 -12.63
CA MET A 267 -6.34 32.48 -11.78
C MET A 267 -7.15 31.22 -11.47
N GLY A 268 -8.43 31.36 -11.11
CA GLY A 268 -9.31 30.22 -10.83
C GLY A 268 -9.45 29.23 -11.99
N ILE A 269 -9.60 29.71 -13.23
CA ILE A 269 -9.74 28.84 -14.41
C ILE A 269 -8.44 28.05 -14.65
N TYR A 270 -7.29 28.72 -14.59
CA TYR A 270 -6.00 28.04 -14.78
C TYR A 270 -5.69 27.07 -13.64
N MET A 271 -6.01 27.42 -12.41
CA MET A 271 -5.84 26.52 -11.26
C MET A 271 -6.76 25.29 -11.37
N GLY A 272 -8.01 25.46 -11.84
CA GLY A 272 -8.90 24.34 -12.15
C GLY A 272 -8.34 23.43 -13.23
N ILE A 273 -7.83 23.99 -14.33
CA ILE A 273 -7.17 23.21 -15.39
C ILE A 273 -5.94 22.45 -14.86
N PHE A 274 -5.18 23.08 -13.96
CA PHE A 274 -4.01 22.48 -13.35
C PHE A 274 -4.37 21.23 -12.52
N ASN A 275 -5.47 21.30 -11.76
CA ASN A 275 -5.94 20.19 -10.93
C ASN A 275 -6.42 18.97 -11.73
N PHE A 276 -6.77 19.10 -13.03
CA PHE A 276 -7.03 17.91 -13.86
C PHE A 276 -5.81 16.98 -13.92
N PHE A 277 -4.60 17.50 -13.84
CA PHE A 277 -3.39 16.67 -13.81
C PHE A 277 -3.19 15.93 -12.48
N ILE A 278 -4.01 16.21 -11.48
CA ILE A 278 -4.10 15.43 -10.23
C ILE A 278 -5.16 14.34 -10.40
N VAL A 279 -6.33 14.71 -10.94
CA VAL A 279 -7.49 13.80 -11.06
C VAL A 279 -7.31 12.75 -12.17
N ILE A 280 -6.70 13.10 -13.31
CA ILE A 280 -6.51 12.15 -14.42
C ILE A 280 -5.68 10.93 -13.97
N PRO A 281 -4.51 11.09 -13.31
CA PRO A 281 -3.78 9.96 -12.73
C PRO A 281 -4.61 9.09 -11.77
N GLN A 282 -5.51 9.72 -10.99
CA GLN A 282 -6.40 9.00 -10.07
C GLN A 282 -7.38 8.12 -10.84
N ILE A 283 -8.01 8.65 -11.90
CA ILE A 283 -8.93 7.91 -12.76
C ILE A 283 -8.19 6.76 -13.46
N ILE A 284 -7.00 7.02 -14.00
CA ILE A 284 -6.18 6.00 -14.65
C ILE A 284 -5.86 4.88 -13.65
N ASN A 285 -5.42 5.22 -12.44
CA ASN A 285 -5.18 4.22 -11.40
C ASN A 285 -6.44 3.44 -11.05
N GLY A 286 -7.58 4.11 -10.86
CA GLY A 286 -8.84 3.46 -10.51
C GLY A 286 -9.35 2.49 -11.58
N LEU A 287 -9.09 2.76 -12.86
CA LEU A 287 -9.57 1.94 -13.98
C LEU A 287 -8.57 0.88 -14.46
N MET A 288 -7.26 1.19 -14.44
CA MET A 288 -6.25 0.35 -15.08
C MET A 288 -5.44 -0.51 -14.12
N SER A 289 -5.36 -0.14 -12.84
CA SER A 289 -4.46 -0.81 -11.90
C SER A 289 -4.74 -2.30 -11.74
N GLY A 290 -6.00 -2.73 -11.72
CA GLY A 290 -6.38 -4.15 -11.64
C GLY A 290 -5.77 -4.97 -12.78
N ALA A 291 -6.08 -4.60 -14.03
CA ALA A 291 -5.54 -5.27 -15.22
C ALA A 291 -4.00 -5.20 -15.27
N VAL A 292 -3.40 -4.07 -14.94
CA VAL A 292 -1.93 -3.94 -14.95
C VAL A 292 -1.28 -4.83 -13.89
N ILE A 293 -1.84 -4.88 -12.67
CA ILE A 293 -1.30 -5.72 -11.59
C ILE A 293 -1.43 -7.20 -11.96
N GLN A 294 -2.57 -7.60 -12.51
CA GLN A 294 -2.84 -8.97 -12.92
C GLN A 294 -2.00 -9.41 -14.13
N ASP A 295 -2.13 -8.71 -15.26
CA ASP A 295 -1.57 -9.14 -16.54
C ASP A 295 -0.06 -8.87 -16.68
N ILE A 296 0.43 -7.78 -16.07
CA ILE A 296 1.84 -7.36 -16.21
C ILE A 296 2.67 -7.76 -15.00
N PHE A 297 2.09 -7.69 -13.80
CA PHE A 297 2.82 -7.93 -12.55
C PHE A 297 2.44 -9.23 -11.83
N GLY A 298 1.59 -10.08 -12.44
CA GLY A 298 1.24 -11.40 -11.91
C GLY A 298 0.57 -11.34 -10.53
N ASN A 299 -0.25 -10.32 -10.29
CA ASN A 299 -0.90 -9.99 -9.02
C ASN A 299 0.01 -9.43 -7.91
N TYR A 300 1.26 -9.09 -8.20
CA TYR A 300 2.18 -8.51 -7.21
C TYR A 300 2.11 -6.98 -7.20
N SER A 301 1.36 -6.45 -6.24
CA SER A 301 1.09 -5.03 -6.09
C SER A 301 2.35 -4.19 -5.83
N ILE A 302 3.38 -4.79 -5.23
CA ILE A 302 4.63 -4.10 -4.90
C ILE A 302 5.37 -3.56 -6.14
N TYR A 303 5.29 -4.26 -7.28
CA TYR A 303 5.89 -3.81 -8.52
C TYR A 303 5.15 -2.61 -9.11
N TYR A 304 3.83 -2.56 -8.92
CA TYR A 304 3.02 -1.42 -9.33
C TYR A 304 3.33 -0.17 -8.49
N VAL A 305 3.57 -0.33 -7.19
CA VAL A 305 4.09 0.76 -6.33
C VAL A 305 5.48 1.21 -6.79
N ALA A 306 6.38 0.29 -7.14
CA ALA A 306 7.71 0.62 -7.66
C ALA A 306 7.65 1.35 -9.02
N LEU A 307 6.72 0.98 -9.91
CA LEU A 307 6.43 1.72 -11.14
C LEU A 307 5.99 3.15 -10.83
N GLY A 308 5.11 3.34 -9.85
CA GLY A 308 4.75 4.65 -9.33
C GLY A 308 5.96 5.46 -8.84
N GLY A 309 6.88 4.82 -8.15
CA GLY A 309 8.17 5.41 -7.75
C GLY A 309 9.02 5.84 -8.94
N ALA A 310 9.16 5.00 -9.97
CA ALA A 310 9.89 5.33 -11.19
C ALA A 310 9.25 6.51 -11.96
N LEU A 311 7.92 6.58 -12.02
CA LEU A 311 7.21 7.73 -12.58
C LEU A 311 7.42 9.00 -11.74
N MET A 312 7.47 8.89 -10.42
CA MET A 312 7.80 10.02 -9.55
C MET A 312 9.25 10.49 -9.74
N LEU A 313 10.21 9.59 -9.99
CA LEU A 313 11.56 9.96 -10.39
C LEU A 313 11.58 10.69 -11.75
N LEU A 314 10.75 10.26 -12.70
CA LEU A 314 10.56 11.00 -13.94
C LEU A 314 9.99 12.41 -13.67
N ALA A 315 9.02 12.55 -12.76
CA ALA A 315 8.48 13.83 -12.33
C ALA A 315 9.55 14.75 -11.74
N SER A 316 10.44 14.19 -10.91
CA SER A 316 11.63 14.87 -10.40
C SER A 316 12.47 15.41 -11.57
N LEU A 317 12.90 14.57 -12.51
CA LEU A 317 13.70 15.00 -13.66
C LEU A 317 12.99 16.06 -14.53
N LEU A 318 11.67 15.94 -14.72
CA LEU A 318 10.86 16.92 -15.45
C LEU A 318 10.81 18.28 -14.76
N THR A 319 10.92 18.33 -13.43
CA THR A 319 10.97 19.56 -12.64
C THR A 319 12.16 20.44 -13.05
N LEU A 320 13.28 19.84 -13.45
CA LEU A 320 14.46 20.58 -13.92
C LEU A 320 14.20 21.40 -15.18
N ARG A 321 13.18 21.04 -15.98
CA ARG A 321 12.77 21.78 -17.19
C ARG A 321 12.00 23.05 -16.87
N ILE A 322 11.58 23.27 -15.62
CA ILE A 322 10.86 24.48 -15.20
C ILE A 322 11.86 25.64 -15.10
N ARG A 323 11.52 26.76 -15.74
CA ARG A 323 12.32 28.00 -15.64
C ARG A 323 11.77 28.86 -14.52
N GLU A 324 12.52 29.02 -13.45
CA GLU A 324 12.21 29.95 -12.35
C GLU A 324 12.97 31.28 -12.61
N PRO A 325 12.32 32.45 -12.46
CA PRO A 325 13.06 33.71 -12.46
C PRO A 325 13.93 33.74 -11.19
N LEU A 326 15.24 33.79 -11.36
CA LEU A 326 16.19 34.01 -10.27
C LEU A 326 15.91 35.39 -9.69
N PHE A 327 15.58 35.48 -8.40
CA PHE A 327 15.64 36.72 -7.61
C PHE A 327 15.06 37.99 -8.28
N ARG A 328 13.86 38.43 -7.86
CA ARG A 328 13.57 39.87 -7.96
C ARG A 328 14.58 40.59 -7.05
N SER A 329 15.52 41.33 -7.63
CA SER A 329 16.22 42.37 -6.89
C SER A 329 15.16 43.31 -6.31
N PRO A 330 15.27 43.79 -5.06
CA PRO A 330 14.36 44.78 -4.48
C PRO A 330 14.23 46.09 -5.30
N SER A 331 15.00 46.24 -6.38
CA SER A 331 15.14 47.47 -7.17
C SER A 331 14.38 47.49 -8.50
N GLU A 332 13.59 46.48 -8.88
CA GLU A 332 12.82 46.54 -10.13
C GLU A 332 11.39 47.06 -9.91
N PRO A 333 11.00 48.21 -10.50
CA PRO A 333 9.66 48.74 -10.39
C PRO A 333 8.63 47.85 -11.09
N GLU A 334 7.40 47.94 -10.61
CA GLU A 334 6.23 47.09 -10.92
C GLU A 334 5.74 47.13 -12.39
N THR A 335 6.39 47.89 -13.27
CA THR A 335 5.85 48.31 -14.58
C THR A 335 6.14 47.39 -15.77
N ALA A 336 6.88 46.30 -15.62
CA ALA A 336 7.20 45.41 -16.76
C ALA A 336 6.22 44.24 -16.97
N ALA A 337 4.97 44.34 -16.50
CA ALA A 337 3.92 43.32 -16.67
C ALA A 337 2.92 43.62 -17.81
N ALA A 338 3.29 44.47 -18.76
CA ALA A 338 2.44 44.77 -19.92
C ALA A 338 3.26 44.97 -21.20
N VAL A 339 3.79 43.88 -21.78
CA VAL A 339 3.88 43.65 -23.24
C VAL A 339 3.85 42.15 -23.51
#